data_AF-A0A966TTU8-F1
#
_entry.id   AF-A0A966TTU8-F1
#
_cell.length_a   1.000
_cell.length_b   1.000
_cell.length_c   1.000
_cell.angle_alpha   90.00
_cell.angle_beta   90.00
_cell.angle_gamma   90.00
#
_symmetry.space_group_name_H-M   'P 1'
#
loop_
_entity.id
_entity.type
_entity.pdbx_description
1 polymer ?
#
loop_
_entity_poly.entity_id
_entity_poly.type
_entity_poly.pdbx_seq_one_letter_code
_entity_poly.pdbx_strand_id
1 'polypeptide(L)'
;MNHAAFELSLNSQGHWQLRLDEVLHQPVVVVRAFPIGAPDEAVSVLDADGHELLWIPQPLTLPAHQKQAVLAALQAREFMPEIQRVESVSSFSTPSTWTVQTHRG
;
A
#
# COMPACT_ATOMS: atom_id res chain seq x y z
N MET A 1 -3.67 12.85 21.94
CA MET A 1 -2.96 12.92 20.64
C MET A 1 -3.99 13.32 19.60
N ASN A 2 -3.78 14.45 18.93
CA ASN A 2 -4.73 14.98 17.95
C ASN A 2 -4.45 14.28 16.62
N HIS A 3 -5.29 13.32 16.22
CA HIS A 3 -5.19 12.79 14.86
C HIS A 3 -5.67 13.89 13.91
N ALA A 4 -4.88 14.19 12.87
CA ALA A 4 -5.34 15.10 11.82
C ALA A 4 -6.68 14.62 11.26
N ALA A 5 -7.58 15.54 10.93
CA ALA A 5 -8.86 15.20 10.31
C ALA A 5 -8.60 14.79 8.85
N PHE A 6 -8.45 13.49 8.61
CA PHE A 6 -8.30 12.94 7.27
C PHE A 6 -9.29 11.81 7.01
N GLU A 7 -9.61 11.61 5.75
CA GLU A 7 -10.40 10.48 5.27
C GLU A 7 -9.68 9.80 4.12
N LEU A 8 -9.48 8.50 4.23
CA LEU A 8 -8.90 7.67 3.19
C LEU A 8 -9.98 6.72 2.68
N SER A 9 -10.20 6.69 1.37
CA SER A 9 -11.21 5.82 0.75
C SER A 9 -10.78 5.34 -0.63
N LEU A 10 -11.39 4.27 -1.11
CA LEU A 10 -11.22 3.76 -2.47
C LEU A 10 -12.31 4.35 -3.35
N ASN A 11 -11.94 4.96 -4.46
CA ASN A 11 -12.92 5.51 -5.42
C ASN A 11 -13.50 4.40 -6.33
N SER A 12 -14.50 4.75 -7.14
CA SER A 12 -15.15 3.82 -8.08
C SER A 12 -14.24 3.29 -9.19
N GLN A 13 -13.09 3.94 -9.42
CA GLN A 13 -12.08 3.55 -10.40
C GLN A 13 -10.99 2.65 -9.78
N GLY A 14 -11.09 2.32 -8.49
CA GLY A 14 -10.12 1.48 -7.79
C GLY A 14 -8.85 2.20 -7.36
N HIS A 15 -8.83 3.54 -7.35
CA HIS A 15 -7.71 4.33 -6.81
C HIS A 15 -8.01 4.78 -5.38
N TRP A 16 -6.98 4.78 -4.53
CA TRP A 16 -7.07 5.40 -3.21
C TRP A 16 -7.11 6.93 -3.35
N GLN A 17 -7.96 7.55 -2.55
CA GLN A 17 -8.09 9.00 -2.42
C GLN A 17 -7.93 9.39 -0.95
N LEU A 18 -7.24 10.51 -0.72
CA LEU A 18 -7.05 11.11 0.60
C LEU A 18 -7.75 12.47 0.61
N ARG A 19 -8.68 12.67 1.54
CA ARG A 19 -9.20 13.98 1.89
C ARG A 19 -8.50 14.49 3.14
N LEU A 20 -7.76 15.58 3.00
CA LEU A 20 -7.14 16.34 4.09
C LEU A 20 -7.86 17.68 4.17
N ASP A 21 -8.56 17.93 5.28
CA ASP A 21 -9.42 19.09 5.45
C ASP A 21 -10.41 19.23 4.26
N GLU A 22 -10.25 20.25 3.42
CA GLU A 22 -11.08 20.52 2.24
C GLU A 22 -10.43 20.08 0.91
N VAL A 23 -9.20 19.58 0.94
CA VAL A 23 -8.44 19.19 -0.26
C VAL A 23 -8.54 17.70 -0.50
N LEU A 24 -8.96 17.32 -1.71
CA LEU A 24 -8.98 15.94 -2.18
C LEU A 24 -7.74 15.65 -3.03
N HIS A 25 -6.93 14.70 -2.59
CA HIS A 25 -5.78 14.17 -3.31
C HIS A 25 -6.11 12.80 -3.89
N GLN A 26 -5.89 12.63 -5.20
CA GLN A 26 -6.05 11.35 -5.89
C GLN A 26 -5.22 11.32 -7.19
N PRO A 27 -4.64 10.17 -7.57
CA PRO A 27 -4.50 8.98 -6.73
C PRO A 27 -3.48 9.22 -5.61
N VAL A 28 -3.63 8.50 -4.50
CA VAL A 28 -2.62 8.45 -3.44
C VAL A 28 -2.12 7.03 -3.24
N VAL A 29 -0.92 6.90 -2.68
CA VAL A 29 -0.31 5.63 -2.33
C VAL A 29 0.01 5.62 -0.84
N VAL A 30 -0.33 4.54 -0.15
CA VAL A 30 -0.04 4.35 1.27
C VAL A 30 1.13 3.38 1.41
N VAL A 31 2.17 3.78 2.15
CA VAL A 31 3.42 3.02 2.29
C VAL A 31 3.88 2.96 3.76
N ARG A 32 4.46 1.83 4.17
CA ARG A 32 5.15 1.75 5.47
C ARG A 32 6.46 2.51 5.39
N ALA A 33 6.75 3.31 6.42
CA ALA A 33 8.02 4.02 6.52
C ALA A 33 9.19 3.06 6.83
N PHE A 34 8.92 2.02 7.63
CA PHE A 34 9.92 1.04 8.06
C PHE A 34 9.41 -0.40 7.82
N PRO A 35 9.31 -0.84 6.55
CA PRO A 35 8.57 -2.07 6.19
C PRO A 35 9.12 -3.36 6.82
N ILE A 36 10.41 -3.38 7.21
CA ILE A 36 11.04 -4.57 7.80
C ILE A 36 11.26 -4.38 9.31
N GLY A 37 11.92 -3.28 9.70
CA GLY A 37 12.33 -3.07 11.09
C GLY A 37 11.20 -2.68 12.03
N ALA A 38 10.14 -2.05 11.51
CA ALA A 38 9.03 -1.53 12.31
C ALA A 38 7.76 -1.38 11.45
N PRO A 39 7.19 -2.49 10.94
CA PRO A 39 6.13 -2.44 9.93
C PRO A 39 4.89 -1.68 10.42
N ASP A 40 4.58 -1.76 11.71
CA ASP A 40 3.36 -1.18 12.27
C ASP A 40 3.56 0.18 12.95
N GLU A 41 4.78 0.72 12.93
CA GLU A 41 5.07 1.97 13.62
C GLU A 41 4.59 3.18 12.83
N ALA A 42 4.96 3.33 11.57
CA ALA A 42 4.62 4.53 10.82
C ALA A 42 4.31 4.29 9.35
N VAL A 43 3.40 5.12 8.85
CA VAL A 43 2.89 5.06 7.48
C VAL A 43 2.93 6.47 6.88
N SER A 44 3.33 6.54 5.62
CA SER A 44 3.29 7.77 4.81
C SER A 44 2.27 7.61 3.69
N VAL A 45 1.49 8.66 3.44
CA VAL A 45 0.59 8.78 2.29
C VAL A 45 1.23 9.72 1.29
N LEU A 46 1.44 9.23 0.07
CA LEU A 46 2.12 9.93 -1.01
C LEU A 46 1.14 10.27 -2.13
N ASP A 47 1.41 11.34 -2.87
CA ASP A 47 0.75 11.61 -4.15
C ASP A 47 1.29 10.70 -5.27
N ALA A 48 0.80 10.91 -6.50
CA ALA A 48 1.22 10.17 -7.68
C ALA A 48 2.70 10.41 -8.07
N ASP A 49 3.25 11.57 -7.71
CA ASP A 49 4.64 11.97 -7.96
C ASP A 49 5.60 11.51 -6.85
N GLY A 50 5.06 10.94 -5.76
CA GLY A 50 5.81 10.43 -4.62
C GLY A 50 6.06 11.47 -3.52
N HIS A 51 5.43 12.64 -3.56
CA HIS A 51 5.52 13.62 -2.49
C HIS A 51 4.65 13.24 -1.29
N GLU A 52 5.17 13.45 -0.09
CA GLU A 52 4.44 13.16 1.14
C GLU A 52 3.31 14.17 1.38
N LEU A 53 2.09 13.65 1.53
CA LEU A 53 0.89 14.40 1.86
C LEU A 53 0.53 14.28 3.35
N LEU A 54 0.76 13.11 3.94
CA LEU A 54 0.39 12.83 5.33
C LEU A 54 1.34 11.80 5.95
N TRP A 55 1.88 12.15 7.12
CA TRP A 55 2.62 11.25 8.00
C TRP A 55 1.73 10.73 9.14
N ILE A 56 1.72 9.41 9.36
CA ILE A 56 0.94 8.74 10.40
C ILE A 56 1.92 7.99 11.33
N PRO A 57 2.27 8.54 12.50
CA PRO A 57 3.31 7.99 13.37
C PRO A 57 2.90 6.75 14.17
N GLN A 58 1.60 6.37 14.16
CA GLN A 58 1.03 5.20 14.85
C GLN A 58 -0.30 4.77 14.18
N PRO A 59 -0.28 4.09 13.02
CA PRO A 59 -1.51 3.77 12.29
C PRO A 59 -2.48 2.88 13.08
N LEU A 60 -1.97 2.08 14.03
CA LEU A 60 -2.78 1.18 14.85
C LEU A 60 -3.60 1.89 15.94
N THR A 61 -3.28 3.13 16.30
CA THR A 61 -4.01 3.92 17.30
C THR A 61 -5.13 4.76 16.70
N LEU A 62 -5.25 4.78 15.37
CA LEU A 62 -6.30 5.51 14.66
C LEU A 62 -7.70 4.98 15.02
N PRO A 63 -8.75 5.84 14.92
CA PRO A 63 -10.14 5.42 14.89
C PRO A 63 -10.36 4.25 13.93
N ALA A 64 -11.26 3.33 14.29
CA ALA A 64 -11.44 2.05 13.59
C ALA A 64 -11.58 2.21 12.06
N HIS A 65 -12.38 3.17 11.61
CA HIS A 65 -12.57 3.45 10.19
C HIS A 65 -11.27 3.86 9.46
N GLN A 66 -10.54 4.84 10.00
CA GLN A 66 -9.27 5.30 9.43
C GLN A 66 -8.23 4.19 9.44
N LYS A 67 -8.13 3.45 10.55
CA LYS A 67 -7.22 2.29 10.68
C LYS A 67 -7.51 1.24 9.61
N GLN A 68 -8.77 0.87 9.43
CA GLN A 68 -9.16 -0.13 8.43
C GLN A 68 -8.83 0.32 7.01
N ALA A 69 -9.09 1.59 6.67
CA ALA A 69 -8.74 2.14 5.37
C ALA A 69 -7.22 2.10 5.12
N VAL A 70 -6.41 2.52 6.10
CA VAL A 70 -4.94 2.48 6.00
C VAL A 70 -4.44 1.05 5.81
N LEU A 71 -4.92 0.10 6.61
CA LEU A 71 -4.51 -1.30 6.51
C LEU A 71 -4.90 -1.94 5.18
N ALA A 72 -6.10 -1.62 4.66
CA ALA A 72 -6.54 -2.10 3.35
C ALA A 72 -5.67 -1.53 2.21
N ALA A 73 -5.30 -0.24 2.30
CA ALA A 73 -4.43 0.40 1.32
C ALA A 73 -3.02 -0.21 1.32
N LEU A 74 -2.47 -0.45 2.51
CA LEU A 74 -1.20 -1.17 2.67
C LEU A 74 -1.28 -2.58 2.09
N GLN A 75 -2.31 -3.35 2.44
CA GLN A 75 -2.50 -4.71 1.95
C GLN A 75 -2.54 -4.75 0.42
N ALA A 76 -3.24 -3.80 -0.23
CA ALA A 76 -3.34 -3.77 -1.69
C ALA A 76 -1.98 -3.57 -2.38
N ARG A 77 -1.06 -2.81 -1.77
CA ARG A 77 0.28 -2.52 -2.31
C ARG A 77 1.30 -3.59 -1.94
N GLU A 78 1.22 -4.11 -0.72
CA GLU A 78 2.15 -5.11 -0.18
C GLU A 78 1.81 -6.53 -0.63
N PHE A 79 0.75 -6.69 -1.40
CA PHE A 79 0.31 -7.97 -1.94
C PHE A 79 1.28 -8.51 -3.01
N MET A 80 2.38 -9.10 -2.55
CA MET A 80 3.29 -9.86 -3.40
C MET A 80 2.69 -11.25 -3.66
N PRO A 81 2.49 -11.65 -4.93
CA PRO A 81 2.06 -13.00 -5.22
C PRO A 81 3.13 -14.00 -4.78
N GLU A 82 2.80 -14.85 -3.80
CA GLU A 82 3.63 -16.01 -3.46
C GLU A 82 3.67 -16.97 -4.65
N ILE A 83 4.89 -17.26 -5.13
CA ILE A 83 5.16 -18.29 -6.14
C ILE A 83 5.03 -19.65 -5.46
N GLN A 84 4.02 -20.43 -5.86
CA GLN A 84 3.81 -21.79 -5.35
C GLN A 84 4.62 -22.82 -6.16
N ARG A 85 4.82 -22.56 -7.45
CA ARG A 85 5.51 -23.48 -8.35
C ARG A 85 6.14 -22.74 -9.52
N VAL A 86 7.30 -23.20 -9.99
CA VAL A 86 7.83 -22.85 -11.31
C VAL A 86 7.28 -23.85 -12.33
N GLU A 87 6.51 -23.38 -13.30
CA GLU A 87 5.93 -24.23 -14.35
C GLU A 87 6.93 -24.47 -15.50
N SER A 88 7.69 -23.44 -15.88
CA SER A 88 8.64 -23.53 -16.98
C SER A 88 9.73 -22.46 -16.88
N VAL A 89 10.87 -22.73 -17.50
CA VAL A 89 11.99 -21.80 -17.65
C VAL A 89 12.46 -21.86 -19.11
N SER A 90 12.60 -20.70 -19.76
CA SER A 90 12.97 -20.62 -21.19
C SER A 90 14.37 -21.17 -21.51
N SER A 91 15.32 -20.99 -20.58
CA SER A 91 16.71 -21.42 -20.71
C SER A 91 17.39 -21.39 -19.33
N PHE A 92 18.41 -22.22 -19.11
CA PHE A 92 19.27 -22.11 -17.92
C PHE A 92 20.36 -21.02 -18.05
N SER A 93 20.45 -20.41 -19.23
CA SER A 93 21.32 -19.28 -19.55
C SER A 93 20.56 -17.97 -19.36
N THR A 94 21.22 -16.98 -18.75
CA THR A 94 20.68 -15.64 -18.50
C THR A 94 20.78 -14.74 -19.74
N PRO A 95 19.76 -13.89 -20.02
CA PRO A 95 18.49 -13.77 -19.31
C PRO A 95 17.53 -14.93 -19.61
N SER A 96 16.67 -15.27 -18.65
CA SER A 96 15.68 -16.35 -18.79
C SER A 96 14.31 -15.87 -18.32
N THR A 97 13.25 -16.30 -19.01
CA THR A 97 11.86 -16.04 -18.63
C THR A 97 11.31 -17.24 -17.87
N TRP A 98 10.71 -17.00 -16.70
CA TRP A 98 10.13 -18.04 -15.84
C TRP A 98 8.61 -17.90 -15.84
N THR A 99 7.92 -19.00 -16.13
CA THR A 99 6.48 -19.11 -15.91
C THR A 99 6.28 -19.70 -14.52
N VAL A 100 5.52 -19.00 -13.68
CA VAL A 100 5.30 -19.37 -12.29
C VAL A 100 3.81 -19.41 -11.99
N GLN A 101 3.40 -20.43 -11.26
CA GLN A 101 2.08 -20.48 -10.64
C GLN A 101 2.16 -19.72 -9.33
N THR A 102 1.24 -18.78 -9.14
CA THR A 102 1.13 -18.05 -7.88
C THR A 102 -0.11 -18.48 -7.12
N HIS A 103 -0.19 -18.16 -5.84
CA HIS A 103 -1.41 -18.40 -5.04
C HIS A 103 -2.67 -17.66 -5.55
N ARG A 104 -2.54 -16.87 -6.62
CA ARG A 104 -3.60 -16.04 -7.21
C ARG A 104 -3.87 -16.36 -8.68
N GLY A 105 -3.30 -17.45 -9.19
CA GLY A 105 -3.31 -17.80 -10.62
C GLY A 105 -1.92 -17.71 -11.20
#